data_AF-A0A8H3LQ88-F1
#
_entry.id   AF-A0A8H3LQ88-F1
#
_cell.length_a   1.000
_cell.length_b   1.000
_cell.length_c   1.000
_cell.angle_alpha   90.00
_cell.angle_beta   90.00
_cell.angle_gamma   90.00
#
_symmetry.space_group_name_H-M   'P 1'
#
loop_
_entity.id
_entity.type
_entity.pdbx_description
1 polymer ?
#
loop_
_entity_poly.entity_id
_entity_poly.type
_entity_poly.pdbx_seq_one_letter_code
_entity_poly.pdbx_strand_id
1 'polypeptide(L)' 'MKSDRNISDNKKTTLAKSPPLSTILASFDEAFLEYGNNFIEHGYSVEELPYLNLNQLQSIGITKLGHYT' A
#
# COMPACT_ATOMS: atom_id res chain seq x y z
N MET A 1 21.49 41.41 25.02
CA MET A 1 21.51 41.33 23.53
C MET A 1 22.67 40.41 23.19
N LYS A 2 22.52 39.25 22.54
CA LYS A 2 21.75 38.95 21.33
C LYS A 2 21.13 37.54 21.44
N SER A 3 19.97 37.38 20.80
CA SER A 3 19.27 36.11 20.65
C SER A 3 19.77 35.44 19.37
N ASP A 4 20.35 34.26 19.49
CA ASP A 4 20.65 33.41 18.33
C ASP A 4 19.88 32.10 18.49
N ARG A 5 18.55 32.17 18.30
CA ARG A 5 17.74 30.97 18.05
C ARG A 5 17.82 30.68 16.55
N ASN A 6 18.83 29.94 16.14
CA ASN A 6 18.87 29.32 14.82
C ASN A 6 17.96 28.08 14.86
N ILE A 7 16.69 28.27 14.51
CA ILE A 7 15.77 27.18 14.21
C ILE A 7 15.72 27.09 12.69
N SER A 8 16.60 26.27 12.12
CA SER A 8 16.46 25.84 10.74
C SER A 8 17.02 24.44 10.58
N ASP A 9 16.27 23.47 11.06
CA ASP A 9 16.23 22.18 10.38
C ASP A 9 14.77 21.91 10.07
N ASN A 10 14.41 22.35 8.87
CA ASN A 10 13.31 21.79 8.10
C ASN A 10 13.22 20.30 8.43
N LYS A 11 12.13 19.89 9.10
CA LYS A 11 11.72 18.50 8.99
C LYS A 11 11.41 18.32 7.52
N LYS A 12 12.42 17.87 6.77
CA LYS A 12 12.23 17.16 5.51
C LYS A 12 11.28 16.04 5.86
N THR A 13 9.98 16.31 5.72
CA THR A 13 8.99 15.29 5.44
C THR A 13 9.50 14.66 4.17
N THR A 14 10.39 13.69 4.32
CA THR A 14 10.69 12.72 3.29
C THR A 14 9.33 12.14 3.00
N LEU A 15 8.69 12.64 1.94
CA LEU A 15 7.50 12.08 1.36
C LEU A 15 7.89 10.64 1.08
N ALA A 16 7.60 9.75 2.03
CA ALA A 16 7.93 8.35 1.92
C ALA A 16 7.19 7.93 0.65
N LYS A 17 7.94 7.71 -0.42
CA LYS A 17 7.38 7.27 -1.69
C LYS A 17 6.59 6.02 -1.36
N SER A 18 5.27 6.07 -1.53
CA SER A 18 4.41 4.93 -1.23
C SER A 18 5.02 3.69 -1.88
N PRO A 19 5.14 2.57 -1.15
CA PRO A 19 5.75 1.37 -1.71
C PRO A 19 5.06 1.00 -3.02
N PRO A 20 5.78 0.43 -4.00
CA PRO A 20 5.15 -0.12 -5.19
C PRO A 20 4.01 -1.07 -4.81
N LEU A 21 2.93 -1.07 -5.61
CA LEU A 21 1.79 -1.98 -5.42
C LEU A 21 2.26 -3.43 -5.22
N SER A 22 3.19 -3.90 -6.06
CA SER A 22 3.77 -5.25 -5.96
C SER A 22 4.43 -5.53 -4.61
N THR A 23 5.13 -4.56 -4.01
CA THR A 23 5.77 -4.73 -2.70
C THR A 23 4.73 -4.95 -1.60
N ILE A 24 3.59 -4.27 -1.67
CA ILE A 24 2.52 -4.42 -0.69
C ILE A 24 1.72 -5.69 -0.94
N LEU A 25 1.43 -6.04 -2.19
CA LEU A 25 0.79 -7.31 -2.53
C LEU A 25 1.62 -8.51 -2.05
N ALA A 26 2.93 -8.52 -2.32
CA ALA A 26 3.84 -9.56 -1.83
C ALA A 26 3.92 -9.63 -0.30
N SER A 27 3.61 -8.54 0.41
CA SER A 27 3.57 -8.55 1.89
C SER A 27 2.35 -9.27 2.46
N PHE A 28 1.27 -9.42 1.67
CA PHE A 28 0.13 -10.26 2.03
C PHE A 28 0.39 -11.72 1.66
N ASP A 29 0.71 -11.96 0.40
CA ASP A 29 1.14 -13.25 -0.15
C ASP A 29 1.69 -13.01 -1.57
N GLU A 30 2.65 -13.82 -2.03
CA GLU A 30 3.11 -13.75 -3.43
C GLU A 30 1.97 -14.05 -4.43
N ALA A 31 0.96 -14.84 -4.02
CA ALA A 31 -0.25 -15.10 -4.80
C ALA A 31 -1.08 -13.82 -5.07
N PHE A 32 -0.88 -12.72 -4.34
CA PHE A 32 -1.56 -11.46 -4.64
C PHE A 32 -0.97 -10.71 -5.84
N LEU A 33 0.28 -11.00 -6.23
CA LEU A 33 0.98 -10.31 -7.32
C LEU A 33 0.27 -10.49 -8.66
N GLU A 34 -0.31 -11.67 -8.90
CA GLU A 34 -1.07 -12.00 -10.11
C GLU A 34 -2.38 -11.20 -10.24
N TYR A 35 -2.92 -10.70 -9.13
CA TYR A 35 -4.12 -9.85 -9.11
C TYR A 35 -3.82 -8.36 -9.14
N GLY A 36 -2.56 -7.95 -9.32
CA GLY A 36 -2.17 -6.53 -9.34
C GLY A 36 -2.99 -5.68 -10.31
N ASN A 37 -3.31 -6.22 -11.48
CA ASN A 37 -4.17 -5.54 -12.45
C ASN A 37 -5.60 -5.35 -11.94
N ASN A 38 -6.17 -6.32 -11.23
CA ASN A 38 -7.53 -6.24 -10.69
C ASN A 38 -7.67 -5.07 -9.72
N PHE A 39 -6.67 -4.84 -8.87
CA PHE A 39 -6.65 -3.69 -7.97
C PHE A 39 -6.59 -2.36 -8.73
N ILE A 40 -5.78 -2.28 -9.78
CA ILE A 40 -5.64 -1.08 -10.62
C ILE A 40 -6.94 -0.80 -11.39
N GLU A 41 -7.52 -1.83 -12.02
CA GLU A 41 -8.75 -1.71 -12.81
C GLU A 41 -9.95 -1.26 -11.99
N HIS A 42 -10.01 -1.64 -10.70
CA HIS A 42 -11.06 -1.22 -9.78
C HIS A 42 -10.72 0.07 -9.01
N GLY A 43 -9.58 0.71 -9.32
CA GLY A 43 -9.20 2.00 -8.77
C GLY A 43 -8.72 1.97 -7.32
N TYR A 44 -8.34 0.80 -6.79
CA TYR A 44 -7.80 0.70 -5.44
C TYR A 44 -6.41 1.33 -5.37
N SER A 45 -6.27 2.25 -4.42
CA SER A 45 -4.98 2.80 -4.07
C SER A 45 -4.21 1.86 -3.15
N VAL A 46 -2.89 2.02 -3.16
CA VAL A 46 -1.96 1.25 -2.33
C VAL A 46 -2.28 1.38 -0.83
N GLU A 47 -2.84 2.52 -0.41
CA GLU A 47 -3.18 2.81 0.98
C GLU A 47 -4.46 2.10 1.43
N GLU A 48 -5.34 1.70 0.51
CA GLU A 48 -6.60 1.05 0.81
C GLU A 48 -6.47 -0.48 0.95
N LEU A 49 -5.44 -1.07 0.33
CA LEU A 49 -5.24 -2.53 0.28
C LEU A 49 -5.26 -3.21 1.66
N PRO A 50 -4.61 -2.67 2.72
CA PRO A 50 -4.62 -3.27 4.05
C PRO A 50 -6.00 -3.27 4.73
N TYR A 51 -6.93 -2.46 4.22
CA TYR A 51 -8.27 -2.31 4.79
C TYR A 51 -9.34 -3.08 4.00
N LEU A 52 -8.96 -3.76 2.91
CA LEU A 52 -9.89 -4.55 2.12
C LEU A 52 -10.30 -5.81 2.86
N ASN A 53 -11.61 -6.04 2.91
CA ASN A 53 -12.17 -7.28 3.42
C ASN A 53 -12.32 -8.34 2.31
N LEU A 54 -12.59 -9.58 2.70
CA LEU A 54 -12.76 -10.70 1.77
C LEU A 54 -13.84 -10.46 0.70
N ASN A 55 -14.96 -9.80 1.05
CA ASN A 55 -16.02 -9.53 0.07
C ASN A 55 -15.55 -8.54 -1.00
N GLN A 56 -14.76 -7.53 -0.62
CA GLN A 56 -14.18 -6.58 -1.57
C GLN A 56 -13.13 -7.26 -2.47
N LEU A 57 -12.28 -8.10 -1.90
CA LEU A 57 -11.30 -8.89 -2.65
C LEU A 57 -12.00 -9.83 -3.67
N GLN A 58 -13.06 -10.53 -3.24
CA GLN A 58 -13.87 -11.36 -4.13
C GLN A 58 -14.59 -10.55 -5.21
N SER A 59 -15.09 -9.36 -4.87
CA SER A 59 -15.75 -8.45 -5.82
C SER A 59 -14.83 -8.00 -6.95
N ILE A 60 -13.51 -7.99 -6.74
CA ILE A 60 -12.52 -7.70 -7.78
C ILE A 60 -11.91 -8.95 -8.41
N GLY A 61 -12.50 -10.12 -8.19
CA GLY A 61 -12.09 -11.38 -8.83
C GLY A 61 -11.00 -12.15 -8.09
N ILE A 62 -10.58 -11.73 -6.89
CA ILE A 62 -9.64 -12.46 -6.05
C ILE A 62 -10.41 -13.55 -5.29
N THR A 63 -10.59 -14.68 -5.97
CA THR A 63 -11.39 -15.81 -5.47
C THR A 63 -10.54 -17.02 -5.08
N LYS A 64 -9.31 -17.11 -5.59
CA LYS A 64 -8.32 -18.12 -5.18
C LYS A 64 -7.31 -17.46 -4.25
N LEU A 65 -7.76 -17.08 -3.06
CA LEU A 65 -6.85 -16.91 -1.93
C LEU A 65 -6.35 -18.31 -1.59
N GLY A 66 -5.03 -18.50 -1.60
CA GLY A 66 -4.37 -19.81 -1.61
C GLY A 66 -5.12 -20.89 -0.85
N HIS A 67 -5.26 -22.07 -1.47
CA HIS A 67 -5.75 -23.26 -0.80
C HIS A 67 -4.98 -23.40 0.53
N TYR A 68 -5.64 -23.09 1.65
CA TYR A 68 -5.15 -23.48 2.97
C TYR A 68 -5.19 -25.02 2.99
N THR A 69 -4.11 -25.67 2.54
CA THR A 69 -3.89 -27.10 2.80
C THR A 69 -3.16 -27.25 4.12
#